data_AF-A0A8T5GVB4-F1
#
_entry.id   AF-A0A8T5GVB4-F1
#
_cell.length_a   1.000
_cell.length_b   1.000
_cell.length_c   1.000
_cell.angle_alpha   90.00
_cell.angle_beta   90.00
_cell.angle_gamma   90.00
#
_symmetry.space_group_name_H-M   'P 1'
#
loop_
_entity.id
_entity.type
_entity.pdbx_description
1 polymer ?
#
loop_
_entity_poly.entity_id
_entity_poly.type
_entity_poly.pdbx_seq_one_letter_code
_entity_poly.pdbx_strand_id
1 'polypeptide(L)' 'MSFIVVRARSNVGVERTIKDTMLHLNLTKVNHAVIIPDNAQYRGMLQKAKDY' A
#
# COMPACT_ATOMS: atom_id res chain seq x y z
N MET A 1 14.39 2.92 10.21
CA MET A 1 13.66 1.64 10.38
C MET A 1 13.04 1.23 9.05
N SER A 2 12.60 -0.01 8.91
CA SER A 2 11.85 -0.48 7.74
C SER A 2 10.48 -1.00 8.18
N PHE A 3 9.50 -0.93 7.27
CA PHE A 3 8.18 -1.51 7.46
C PHE A 3 8.01 -2.74 6.59
N ILE A 4 7.32 -3.75 7.11
CA ILE A 4 6.70 -4.79 6.31
C ILE A 4 5.23 -4.42 6.11
N VAL A 5 4.80 -4.35 4.85
CA VAL A 5 3.45 -3.93 4.48
C VAL A 5 2.80 -5.08 3.73
N VAL A 6 1.63 -5.51 4.19
CA VAL A 6 0.87 -6.59 3.58
C VAL A 6 -0.43 -6.03 3.05
N ARG A 7 -0.73 -6.33 1.79
CA ARG A 7 -2.04 -6.00 1.22
C ARG A 7 -3.09 -6.99 1.71
N ALA A 8 -3.98 -6.53 2.55
CA ALA A 8 -4.99 -7.38 3.17
C ALA A 8 -6.27 -7.53 2.33
N ARG A 9 -6.61 -6.53 1.49
CA ARG A 9 -7.87 -6.53 0.72
C ARG A 9 -7.68 -6.42 -0.79
N SER A 10 -8.71 -6.86 -1.52
CA SER A 10 -8.78 -6.69 -2.97
C SER A 10 -9.03 -5.24 -3.35
N ASN A 11 -8.89 -4.91 -4.63
CA ASN A 11 -9.13 -3.56 -5.17
C ASN A 11 -10.54 -3.40 -5.77
N VAL A 12 -11.49 -4.28 -5.45
CA VAL A 12 -12.88 -4.18 -5.94
C VAL A 12 -13.56 -3.00 -5.27
N GLY A 13 -14.08 -2.06 -6.06
CA GLY A 13 -14.76 -0.85 -5.54
C GLY A 13 -13.82 0.21 -4.96
N VAL A 14 -12.50 0.03 -5.08
CA VAL A 14 -11.51 0.98 -4.54
C VAL A 14 -11.34 2.18 -5.47
N GLU A 15 -11.25 3.37 -4.89
CA GLU A 15 -10.99 4.60 -5.63
C GLU A 15 -9.68 4.48 -6.43
N ARG A 16 -9.68 4.99 -7.67
CA ARG A 16 -8.54 4.92 -8.59
C ARG A 16 -7.25 5.41 -7.95
N THR A 17 -7.29 6.50 -7.20
CA THR A 17 -6.07 7.09 -6.62
C THR A 17 -5.46 6.22 -5.53
N ILE A 18 -6.26 5.45 -4.79
CA ILE A 18 -5.80 4.49 -3.78
C ILE A 18 -5.23 3.24 -4.48
N LYS A 19 -5.89 2.77 -5.54
CA LYS A 19 -5.39 1.66 -6.37
C LYS A 19 -4.01 1.98 -6.97
N ASP A 20 -3.83 3.19 -7.49
CA ASP A 20 -2.55 3.66 -8.02
C ASP A 20 -1.49 3.78 -6.91
N THR A 21 -1.88 4.19 -5.70
CA THR A 21 -0.97 4.24 -4.53
C THR A 21 -0.49 2.83 -4.14
N MET A 22 -1.39 1.85 -4.07
CA MET A 22 -1.02 0.45 -3.83
C MET A 22 -0.08 -0.09 -4.93
N LEU A 23 -0.31 0.29 -6.20
CA LEU A 23 0.55 -0.10 -7.31
C LEU A 23 1.97 0.48 -7.17
N HIS A 24 2.10 1.76 -6.80
CA HIS A 24 3.39 2.40 -6.53
C HIS A 24 4.12 1.78 -5.34
N LEU A 25 3.39 1.29 -4.33
CA LEU A 25 3.94 0.51 -3.21
C LEU A 25 4.26 -0.94 -3.58
N ASN A 26 4.09 -1.34 -4.85
CA ASN A 26 4.27 -2.69 -5.37
C ASN A 26 3.33 -3.75 -4.74
N LEU A 27 2.18 -3.32 -4.21
CA LEU A 27 1.15 -4.18 -3.61
C LEU A 27 0.15 -4.68 -4.69
N THR A 28 0.64 -5.50 -5.62
CA THR A 28 -0.11 -5.91 -6.81
C THR A 28 -1.20 -6.95 -6.56
N LYS A 29 -1.04 -7.84 -5.57
CA LYS A 29 -1.95 -8.95 -5.25
C LYS A 29 -2.35 -8.94 -3.77
N VAL A 30 -3.48 -9.57 -3.44
CA VAL A 30 -3.91 -9.80 -2.05
C VAL A 30 -2.92 -10.76 -1.38
N ASN A 31 -2.64 -10.56 -0.09
CA ASN A 31 -1.63 -11.28 0.69
C ASN A 31 -0.19 -11.14 0.16
N HIS A 32 0.09 -10.10 -0.62
CA HIS A 32 1.44 -9.74 -1.05
C HIS A 32 2.09 -8.82 -0.01
N ALA A 33 3.32 -9.15 0.38
CA ALA A 33 4.11 -8.38 1.35
C ALA A 33 5.29 -7.68 0.68
N VAL A 34 5.51 -6.41 1.00
CA VAL A 34 6.63 -5.60 0.50
C VAL A 34 7.34 -4.93 1.69
N ILE A 35 8.67 -4.88 1.65
CA ILE A 35 9.48 -4.16 2.63
C ILE A 35 9.81 -2.77 2.08
N ILE A 36 9.49 -1.73 2.83
CA ILE A 36 9.74 -0.33 2.44
C ILE A 36 10.51 0.42 3.54
N PRO A 37 11.31 1.43 3.17
CA PRO A 37 12.00 2.26 4.16
C PRO A 37 11.01 3.17 4.88
N ASP A 38 11.27 3.42 6.17
CA ASP A 38 10.51 4.37 6.97
C ASP A 38 10.92 5.81 6.64
N ASN A 39 10.14 6.47 5.78
CA ASN A 39 10.28 7.90 5.50
C ASN A 39 8.91 8.59 5.35
N ALA A 40 8.90 9.92 5.38
CA ALA A 40 7.67 10.72 5.34
C ALA A 40 6.82 10.47 4.08
N GLN A 41 7.45 10.23 2.94
CA GLN A 41 6.76 9.97 1.68
C GLN A 41 6.03 8.62 1.71
N TYR A 42 6.69 7.54 2.13
CA TYR A 42 6.08 6.23 2.30
C TYR A 42 4.98 6.24 3.36
N ARG A 43 5.18 6.96 4.48
CA ARG A 43 4.13 7.12 5.50
C ARG A 43 2.88 7.79 4.95
N GLY A 44 3.02 8.82 4.11
CA GLY A 44 1.88 9.46 3.43
C GLY A 44 1.13 8.48 2.50
N MET A 45 1.87 7.68 1.73
CA MET A 45 1.26 6.65 0.86
C MET A 45 0.54 5.57 1.66
N LEU A 46 1.11 5.12 2.78
CA LEU A 46 0.48 4.16 3.68
C LEU A 46 -0.79 4.73 4.31
N GLN A 47 -0.76 5.98 4.76
CA GLN A 47 -1.93 6.64 5.35
C GLN A 47 -3.09 6.74 4.35
N LYS A 48 -2.78 6.97 3.07
CA LYS A 48 -3.77 7.00 1.99
C LYS A 48 -4.38 5.62 1.69
N ALA A 49 -3.59 4.55 1.83
CA ALA A 49 -4.00 3.18 1.55
C ALA A 49 -4.43 2.37 2.78
N LYS A 50 -4.53 2.97 3.97
CA LYS A 50 -4.68 2.29 5.27
C LYS A 50 -5.85 1.30 5.38
N ASP A 51 -6.91 1.50 4.59
CA ASP A 51 -8.15 0.71 4.67
C ASP A 51 -8.15 -0.51 3.72
N TYR A 52 -7.10 -0.69 2.91
CA TYR A 52 -7.04 -1.67 1.81
C TYR A 52 -5.78 -2.57 1.84
#